data_AF-A0A5C5W7C4-F1
#
_entry.id   AF-A0A5C5W7C4-F1
#
_cell.length_a   1.000
_cell.length_b   1.000
_cell.length_c   1.000
_cell.angle_alpha   90.00
_cell.angle_beta   90.00
_cell.angle_gamma   90.00
#
_symmetry.space_group_name_H-M   'P 1'
#
loop_
_entity.id
_entity.type
_entity.pdbx_description
1 polymer ?
#
loop_
_entity_poly.entity_id
_entity_poly.type
_entity_poly.pdbx_seq_one_letter_code
_entity_poly.pdbx_strand_id
1 'polypeptide(L)'
;MSDIDPSQPANRAPDDAEWTPAAGIRRGVVHGLIAATLLAAATMALAYFVPLLVLRGTLRSALAFLIAFVLFSVVQRAAGFVGWPCTLIVVAYSTLVLFSHHLVFAVRGVQLSQGVASGAGWLAWPTLLIVNTIPMIFVAFCAMICHHGGFGFWDLVEKLGRRRSL
;
A
#
# COMPACT_ATOMS: atom_id res chain seq x y z
N MET A 1 -1.85 -45.12 32.50
CA MET A 1 -0.69 -44.31 32.93
C MET A 1 0.31 -44.43 31.79
N SER A 2 0.32 -43.45 30.88
CA SER A 2 1.05 -43.53 29.61
C SER A 2 2.47 -43.02 29.83
N ASP A 3 3.46 -43.85 29.52
CA ASP A 3 4.89 -43.49 29.54
C ASP A 3 5.13 -42.35 28.54
N ILE A 4 5.56 -41.20 29.06
CA ILE A 4 6.08 -40.09 28.25
C ILE A 4 7.55 -40.42 28.03
N ASP A 5 7.89 -40.84 26.81
CA ASP A 5 9.26 -41.13 26.39
C ASP A 5 10.09 -39.82 26.36
N PRO A 6 11.06 -39.63 27.27
CA PRO A 6 11.89 -38.42 27.32
C PRO A 6 12.91 -38.36 26.18
N SER A 7 13.06 -39.43 25.40
CA SER A 7 13.99 -39.51 24.28
C SER A 7 13.36 -39.12 22.95
N GLN A 8 12.04 -38.88 22.90
CA GLN A 8 11.40 -38.37 21.70
C GLN A 8 11.85 -36.91 21.53
N PRO A 9 12.71 -36.57 20.54
CA PRO A 9 12.97 -35.18 20.24
C PRO A 9 11.61 -34.59 19.90
N ALA A 10 11.14 -33.67 20.75
CA ALA A 10 9.91 -32.93 20.50
C ALA A 10 9.92 -32.58 19.02
N ASN A 11 8.87 -33.00 18.30
CA ASN A 11 8.64 -32.69 16.90
C ASN A 11 8.86 -31.17 16.73
N ARG A 12 10.10 -30.75 16.50
CA ARG A 12 10.46 -29.36 16.26
C ARG A 12 9.83 -29.13 14.92
N ALA A 13 8.75 -28.34 14.92
CA ALA A 13 8.15 -27.85 13.72
C ALA A 13 9.30 -27.41 12.77
N PRO A 14 9.23 -27.79 11.48
CA PRO A 14 10.28 -27.41 10.55
C PRO A 14 10.36 -25.88 10.52
N ASP A 15 11.57 -25.36 10.74
CA ASP A 15 11.92 -23.94 10.65
C ASP A 15 11.23 -22.98 11.65
N ASP A 16 11.60 -23.06 12.92
CA ASP A 16 11.87 -21.84 13.71
C ASP A 16 13.12 -21.14 13.15
N ALA A 17 13.10 -20.78 11.87
CA ALA A 17 14.09 -19.87 11.32
C ALA A 17 13.92 -18.57 12.08
N GLU A 18 14.82 -18.35 13.05
CA GLU A 18 14.87 -17.19 13.93
C GLU A 18 14.48 -15.96 13.12
N TRP A 19 13.36 -15.34 13.48
CA TRP A 19 12.81 -14.26 12.69
C TRP A 19 13.87 -13.14 12.64
N THR A 20 14.26 -12.74 11.43
CA THR A 20 15.16 -11.62 11.20
C THR A 20 14.45 -10.51 10.45
N PRO A 21 14.79 -9.22 10.66
CA PRO A 21 14.21 -8.12 9.91
C PRO A 21 14.34 -8.27 8.39
N ALA A 22 15.47 -8.82 7.92
CA ALA A 22 15.70 -9.09 6.49
C ALA A 22 14.74 -10.17 5.94
N ALA A 23 14.51 -11.25 6.69
CA ALA A 23 13.54 -12.28 6.32
C ALA A 23 12.11 -11.74 6.33
N GLY A 24 11.76 -10.90 7.32
CA GLY A 24 10.48 -10.19 7.38
C GLY A 24 10.26 -9.29 6.16
N ILE A 25 11.23 -8.45 5.80
CA ILE A 25 11.15 -7.58 4.61
C ILE A 25 10.91 -8.42 3.35
N ARG A 26 11.70 -9.48 3.15
CA ARG A 26 11.56 -10.34 1.96
C ARG A 26 10.16 -10.96 1.86
N ARG A 27 9.62 -11.48 2.97
CA ARG A 27 8.24 -12.02 3.02
C ARG A 27 7.22 -10.92 2.73
N GLY A 28 7.37 -9.75 3.33
CA GLY A 28 6.54 -8.58 3.07
C GLY A 28 6.53 -8.15 1.61
N VAL A 29 7.69 -8.13 0.94
CA VAL A 29 7.81 -7.83 -0.50
C VAL A 29 7.11 -8.89 -1.33
N VAL A 30 7.35 -10.18 -1.09
CA VAL A 30 6.74 -11.25 -1.89
C VAL A 30 5.22 -11.23 -1.79
N HIS A 31 4.68 -11.22 -0.56
CA HIS A 31 3.23 -11.22 -0.36
C HIS A 31 2.59 -9.89 -0.79
N GLY A 32 3.28 -8.77 -0.55
CA GLY A 32 2.84 -7.46 -1.00
C GLY A 32 2.77 -7.35 -2.53
N LEU A 33 3.76 -7.91 -3.24
CA LEU A 33 3.76 -7.95 -4.70
C LEU A 33 2.60 -8.78 -5.24
N ILE A 34 2.36 -9.97 -4.69
CA ILE A 34 1.22 -10.82 -5.08
C ILE A 34 -0.10 -10.07 -4.87
N ALA A 35 -0.30 -9.46 -3.70
CA ALA A 35 -1.49 -8.68 -3.40
C ALA A 35 -1.63 -7.46 -4.33
N ALA A 36 -0.53 -6.76 -4.63
CA ALA A 36 -0.51 -5.63 -5.55
C ALA A 36 -0.90 -6.06 -6.97
N THR A 37 -0.39 -7.20 -7.46
CA THR A 37 -0.75 -7.73 -8.78
C THR A 37 -2.24 -8.08 -8.85
N LEU A 38 -2.78 -8.74 -7.83
CA LEU A 38 -4.22 -9.07 -7.77
C LEU A 38 -5.09 -7.82 -7.71
N LEU A 39 -4.71 -6.84 -6.90
CA LEU A 39 -5.40 -5.55 -6.83
C LEU A 39 -5.33 -4.81 -8.15
N ALA A 40 -4.16 -4.76 -8.80
CA ALA A 40 -3.99 -4.14 -10.11
C ALA A 40 -4.91 -4.78 -11.17
N ALA A 41 -4.99 -6.12 -11.20
CA ALA A 41 -5.89 -6.83 -12.12
C ALA A 41 -7.36 -6.49 -11.85
N ALA A 42 -7.79 -6.50 -10.58
CA ALA A 42 -9.16 -6.15 -10.20
C ALA A 42 -9.49 -4.69 -10.55
N THR A 43 -8.57 -3.77 -10.26
CA THR A 43 -8.75 -2.35 -10.55
C THR A 43 -8.70 -2.05 -12.04
N MET A 44 -7.90 -2.78 -12.82
CA MET A 44 -7.91 -2.72 -14.29
C MET A 44 -9.27 -3.15 -14.86
N ALA A 45 -9.86 -4.24 -14.35
CA ALA A 45 -11.20 -4.66 -14.77
C ALA A 45 -12.24 -3.59 -14.43
N LEU A 46 -12.17 -3.00 -13.23
CA LEU A 46 -13.05 -1.89 -12.85
C LEU A 46 -12.88 -0.67 -13.76
N ALA A 47 -11.63 -0.32 -14.10
CA ALA A 47 -11.32 0.76 -15.04
C ALA A 47 -11.90 0.52 -16.42
N TYR A 48 -11.95 -0.75 -16.84
CA TYR A 48 -12.50 -1.17 -18.12
C TYR A 48 -14.02 -1.01 -18.17
N PHE A 49 -14.73 -1.50 -17.16
CA PHE A 49 -16.21 -1.51 -17.18
C PHE A 49 -16.83 -0.19 -16.71
N VAL A 50 -16.16 0.55 -15.83
CA VAL A 50 -16.73 1.76 -15.22
C VAL A 50 -15.70 2.91 -15.12
N PRO A 51 -15.19 3.43 -16.26
CA PRO A 51 -14.12 4.44 -16.26
C PRO A 51 -14.51 5.74 -15.54
N LEU A 52 -15.79 6.13 -15.60
CA LEU A 52 -16.30 7.35 -14.96
C LEU A 52 -16.23 7.31 -13.43
N LEU A 53 -16.39 6.14 -12.80
CA LEU A 53 -16.20 6.01 -11.34
C LEU A 53 -14.74 6.25 -10.95
N VAL A 54 -13.82 5.80 -11.78
CA VAL A 54 -12.37 5.88 -11.56
C VAL A 54 -11.81 7.28 -11.84
N LEU A 55 -12.52 8.09 -12.63
CA LEU A 55 -12.18 9.49 -12.91
C LEU A 55 -12.62 10.46 -11.80
N ARG A 56 -13.60 10.09 -10.97
CA ARG A 56 -14.05 10.95 -9.86
C ARG A 56 -12.99 10.97 -8.76
N GLY A 57 -12.42 12.15 -8.50
CA GLY A 57 -11.33 12.35 -7.54
C GLY A 57 -11.61 11.80 -6.14
N THR A 58 -12.84 11.97 -5.62
CA THR A 58 -13.22 11.47 -4.28
C THR A 58 -13.23 9.94 -4.20
N LEU A 59 -13.84 9.27 -5.18
CA LEU A 59 -13.86 7.81 -5.27
C LEU A 59 -12.46 7.26 -5.49
N ARG A 60 -11.62 7.97 -6.26
CA ARG A 60 -10.24 7.60 -6.50
C ARG A 60 -9.39 7.70 -5.23
N SER A 61 -9.56 8.76 -4.43
CA SER A 61 -8.91 8.88 -3.13
C SER A 61 -9.35 7.77 -2.17
N ALA A 62 -10.65 7.45 -2.14
CA ALA A 62 -11.16 6.34 -1.35
C ALA A 62 -10.58 4.98 -1.81
N LEU A 63 -10.49 4.76 -3.12
CA LEU A 63 -9.89 3.56 -3.70
C LEU A 63 -8.40 3.48 -3.39
N ALA A 64 -7.66 4.56 -3.55
CA ALA A 64 -6.23 4.64 -3.22
C ALA A 64 -5.99 4.34 -1.73
N PHE A 65 -6.83 4.90 -0.85
CA PHE A 65 -6.77 4.61 0.58
C PHE A 65 -7.08 3.14 0.87
N LEU A 66 -8.10 2.56 0.23
CA LEU A 66 -8.46 1.15 0.39
C LEU A 66 -7.34 0.22 -0.09
N ILE A 67 -6.76 0.49 -1.26
CA ILE A 67 -5.61 -0.24 -1.81
C ILE A 67 -4.44 -0.18 -0.83
N ALA A 68 -4.10 1.01 -0.35
CA ALA A 68 -3.03 1.20 0.61
C ALA A 68 -3.31 0.46 1.91
N PHE A 69 -4.54 0.52 2.43
CA PHE A 69 -4.95 -0.18 3.64
C PHE A 69 -4.81 -1.71 3.50
N VAL A 70 -5.27 -2.29 2.39
CA VAL A 70 -5.13 -3.73 2.11
C VAL A 70 -3.67 -4.13 1.99
N LEU A 71 -2.87 -3.36 1.25
CA LEU A 71 -1.44 -3.63 1.09
C LEU A 71 -0.70 -3.51 2.43
N PHE A 72 -1.02 -2.50 3.24
CA PHE A 72 -0.45 -2.34 4.57
C PHE A 72 -0.77 -3.55 5.46
N SER A 73 -2.03 -3.99 5.46
CA SER A 73 -2.47 -5.17 6.21
C SER A 73 -1.72 -6.44 5.80
N VAL A 74 -1.52 -6.65 4.49
CA VAL A 74 -0.81 -7.83 3.96
C VAL A 74 0.67 -7.76 4.27
N VAL A 75 1.33 -6.64 3.97
CA VAL A 75 2.78 -6.48 4.12
C VAL A 75 3.17 -6.53 5.59
N GLN A 76 2.43 -5.86 6.49
CA GLN A 76 2.70 -5.91 7.93
C GLN A 76 2.55 -7.33 8.48
N ARG A 77 1.48 -8.04 8.11
CA ARG A 77 1.24 -9.41 8.56
C ARG A 77 2.31 -10.36 8.05
N ALA A 78 2.75 -10.20 6.81
CA ALA A 78 3.79 -11.02 6.21
C ALA A 78 5.20 -10.71 6.75
N ALA A 79 5.47 -9.44 7.05
CA ALA A 79 6.76 -8.98 7.54
C ALA A 79 6.94 -9.21 9.05
N GLY A 80 5.85 -9.18 9.81
CA GLY A 80 5.88 -9.34 11.27
C GLY A 80 6.38 -8.10 12.02
N PHE A 81 6.45 -6.94 11.38
CA PHE A 81 6.86 -5.68 12.02
C PHE A 81 6.19 -4.45 11.38
N VAL A 82 6.20 -3.34 12.12
CA VAL A 82 5.68 -2.03 11.69
C VAL A 82 6.84 -1.06 11.58
N GLY A 83 7.02 -0.40 10.43
CA GLY A 83 8.22 0.39 10.16
C GLY A 83 8.20 1.18 8.86
N TRP A 84 9.13 2.13 8.75
CA TRP A 84 9.44 2.87 7.51
C TRP A 84 9.62 1.96 6.29
N PRO A 85 10.33 0.81 6.37
CA PRO A 85 10.46 -0.09 5.23
C PRO A 85 9.11 -0.64 4.74
N CYS A 86 8.23 -1.04 5.65
CA CYS A 86 6.89 -1.53 5.31
C CYS A 86 6.06 -0.42 4.65
N THR A 87 6.15 0.81 5.17
CA THR A 87 5.46 1.97 4.61
C THR A 87 5.93 2.29 3.20
N LEU A 88 7.25 2.29 2.97
CA LEU A 88 7.83 2.53 1.63
C LEU A 88 7.39 1.47 0.62
N ILE A 89 7.40 0.20 1.02
CA ILE A 89 6.92 -0.92 0.19
C ILE A 89 5.45 -0.71 -0.19
N VAL A 90 4.60 -0.35 0.76
CA VAL A 90 3.16 -0.16 0.53
C VAL A 90 2.89 1.06 -0.34
N VAL A 91 3.61 2.16 -0.14
CA VAL A 91 3.51 3.35 -1.00
C VAL A 91 3.96 3.02 -2.43
N ALA A 92 5.06 2.28 -2.59
CA ALA A 92 5.52 1.85 -3.92
C ALA A 92 4.48 0.96 -4.62
N TYR A 93 3.91 -0.02 -3.91
CA TYR A 93 2.89 -0.91 -4.49
C TYR A 93 1.57 -0.20 -4.77
N SER A 94 1.11 0.67 -3.88
CA SER A 94 -0.09 1.47 -4.11
C SER A 94 0.07 2.36 -5.36
N THR A 95 1.27 2.93 -5.55
CA THR A 95 1.62 3.67 -6.76
C THR A 95 1.48 2.76 -7.98
N LEU A 96 2.13 1.59 -7.97
CA LEU A 96 2.09 0.64 -9.07
C LEU A 96 0.65 0.22 -9.46
N VAL A 97 -0.18 -0.10 -8.47
CA VAL A 97 -1.59 -0.46 -8.66
C VAL A 97 -2.37 0.69 -9.30
N LEU A 98 -2.19 1.92 -8.80
CA LEU A 98 -2.90 3.08 -9.34
C LEU A 98 -2.44 3.44 -10.77
N PHE A 99 -1.15 3.28 -11.07
CA PHE A 99 -0.60 3.46 -12.41
C PHE A 99 -1.11 2.43 -13.43
N SER A 100 -1.56 1.24 -13.01
CA SER A 100 -2.13 0.24 -13.93
C SER A 100 -3.33 0.77 -14.74
N HIS A 101 -4.10 1.70 -14.18
CA HIS A 101 -5.20 2.38 -14.87
C HIS A 101 -4.74 3.22 -16.05
N HIS A 102 -3.53 3.78 -15.98
CA HIS A 102 -2.97 4.61 -17.04
C HIS A 102 -2.63 3.79 -18.27
N LEU A 103 -2.20 2.54 -18.07
CA LEU A 103 -2.03 1.60 -19.17
C LEU A 103 -3.36 1.38 -19.91
N VAL A 104 -4.46 1.14 -19.18
CA VAL A 104 -5.79 0.94 -19.78
C VAL A 104 -6.26 2.17 -20.52
N PHE A 105 -6.14 3.35 -19.93
CA PHE A 105 -6.53 4.61 -20.55
C PHE A 105 -5.65 5.02 -21.73
N ALA A 106 -4.35 4.70 -21.69
CA ALA A 106 -3.45 4.92 -22.82
C ALA A 106 -3.80 4.03 -24.02
N VAL A 107 -4.18 2.77 -23.77
CA VAL A 107 -4.51 1.81 -24.83
C VAL A 107 -5.91 2.04 -25.43
N ARG A 108 -6.89 2.47 -24.61
CA ARG A 108 -8.30 2.52 -25.02
C ARG A 108 -8.90 3.93 -25.14
N GLY A 109 -8.20 4.97 -24.66
CA GLY A 109 -8.75 6.30 -24.50
C GLY A 109 -9.64 6.43 -23.26
N VAL A 110 -9.93 7.67 -22.86
CA VAL A 110 -10.74 7.97 -21.67
C VAL A 110 -12.16 8.33 -22.12
N GLN A 111 -13.16 7.57 -21.68
CA GLN A 111 -14.56 7.96 -21.87
C GLN A 111 -14.91 9.08 -20.88
N LEU A 112 -15.20 10.27 -21.40
CA LEU A 112 -15.68 11.43 -20.66
C LEU A 112 -17.18 11.60 -20.92
N SER A 113 -17.86 12.33 -20.04
CA SER A 113 -19.29 12.64 -20.23
C SER A 113 -19.60 13.38 -21.54
N GLN A 114 -18.58 14.01 -22.15
CA GLN A 114 -18.68 14.77 -23.39
C GLN A 114 -18.10 14.03 -24.62
N GLY A 115 -17.73 12.75 -24.50
CA GLY A 115 -17.20 11.95 -25.61
C GLY A 115 -15.99 11.10 -25.24
N VAL A 116 -15.42 10.39 -26.22
CA VAL A 116 -14.21 9.58 -26.03
C VAL A 116 -12.98 10.44 -26.32
N ALA A 117 -12.15 10.68 -25.31
CA ALA A 117 -10.81 11.23 -25.52
C ALA A 117 -9.90 10.10 -26.05
N SER A 118 -10.00 9.81 -27.34
CA SER A 118 -9.12 8.89 -28.06
C SER A 118 -8.26 9.66 -29.07
N GLY A 119 -6.95 9.42 -29.07
CA GLY A 119 -6.05 9.79 -30.16
C GLY A 119 -5.35 11.15 -30.09
N ALA A 120 -5.97 12.21 -29.54
CA ALA A 120 -5.35 13.55 -29.45
C ALA A 120 -4.92 13.95 -28.01
N GLY A 121 -5.27 13.14 -27.01
CA GLY A 121 -5.08 13.42 -25.58
C GLY A 121 -3.69 13.10 -25.02
N TRP A 122 -2.62 13.22 -25.81
CA TRP A 122 -1.24 13.11 -25.27
C TRP A 122 -0.95 14.20 -24.21
N LEU A 123 -1.83 15.18 -24.03
CA LEU A 123 -1.79 16.16 -22.93
C LEU A 123 -2.64 15.77 -21.71
N ALA A 124 -3.28 14.59 -21.69
CA ALA A 124 -4.08 14.10 -20.57
C ALA A 124 -3.28 13.25 -19.57
N TRP A 125 -2.09 12.75 -19.97
CA TRP A 125 -1.22 12.01 -19.04
C TRP A 125 -0.82 12.82 -17.80
N PRO A 126 -0.51 14.14 -17.88
CA PRO A 126 -0.17 14.93 -16.69
C PRO A 126 -1.35 15.07 -15.74
N THR A 127 -2.56 15.30 -16.26
CA THR A 127 -3.79 15.39 -15.46
C THR A 127 -4.08 14.06 -14.76
N LEU A 128 -3.97 12.95 -15.49
CA LEU A 128 -4.13 11.62 -14.94
C LEU A 128 -3.06 11.30 -13.88
N LEU A 129 -1.82 11.73 -14.10
CA LEU A 129 -0.73 11.61 -13.13
C LEU A 129 -1.04 12.43 -11.88
N ILE A 130 -1.39 13.71 -12.01
CA ILE A 130 -1.74 14.60 -10.89
C ILE A 130 -2.89 13.99 -10.06
N VAL A 131 -3.93 13.48 -10.72
CA VAL A 131 -5.08 12.86 -10.08
C VAL A 131 -4.73 11.58 -9.32
N ASN A 132 -3.60 10.92 -9.60
CA ASN A 132 -3.07 9.81 -8.80
C ASN A 132 -2.06 10.22 -7.75
N THR A 133 -1.19 11.15 -8.11
CA THR A 133 -0.12 11.61 -7.26
C THR A 133 -0.69 12.30 -6.02
N ILE A 134 -1.79 13.05 -6.14
CA ILE A 134 -2.44 13.70 -5.00
C ILE A 134 -2.92 12.66 -3.96
N PRO A 135 -3.73 11.63 -4.31
CA PRO A 135 -4.07 10.55 -3.39
C PRO A 135 -2.85 9.83 -2.81
N MET A 136 -1.81 9.60 -3.61
CA MET A 136 -0.60 8.92 -3.16
C MET A 136 0.22 9.74 -2.18
N ILE A 137 0.37 11.05 -2.42
CA ILE A 137 0.99 11.99 -1.49
C ILE A 137 0.18 12.02 -0.19
N PHE A 138 -1.16 12.06 -0.29
CA PHE A 138 -2.03 12.05 0.88
C PHE A 138 -1.89 10.76 1.69
N VAL A 139 -1.91 9.59 1.03
CA VAL A 139 -1.70 8.30 1.68
C VAL A 139 -0.30 8.22 2.31
N ALA A 140 0.74 8.65 1.60
CA ALA A 140 2.10 8.69 2.13
C ALA A 140 2.22 9.64 3.34
N PHE A 141 1.57 10.81 3.27
CA PHE A 141 1.51 11.77 4.36
C PHE A 141 0.75 11.21 5.58
N CYS A 142 -0.42 10.61 5.38
CA CYS A 142 -1.16 9.92 6.43
C CYS A 142 -0.33 8.78 7.03
N ALA A 143 0.35 7.98 6.20
CA ALA A 143 1.21 6.91 6.68
C ALA A 143 2.39 7.46 7.49
N MET A 144 3.02 8.57 7.04
CA MET A 144 4.08 9.25 7.80
C MET A 144 3.58 9.81 9.14
N ILE A 145 2.38 10.42 9.17
CA ILE A 145 1.75 10.90 10.40
C ILE A 145 1.43 9.73 11.33
N CYS A 146 0.82 8.66 10.82
CA CYS A 146 0.50 7.47 11.60
C CYS A 146 1.76 6.78 12.14
N HIS A 147 2.88 6.85 11.40
CA HIS A 147 4.18 6.37 11.87
C HIS A 147 4.81 7.30 12.92
N HIS A 148 4.74 8.62 12.73
CA HIS A 148 5.24 9.59 13.70
C HIS A 148 4.35 9.70 14.96
N GLY A 149 3.07 9.35 14.87
CA GLY A 149 2.08 9.41 15.94
C GLY A 149 2.10 8.28 16.97
N GLY A 150 2.97 7.27 16.80
CA GLY A 150 3.21 6.23 17.81
C GLY A 150 4.41 6.50 18.71
N PHE A 151 5.47 7.15 18.21
CA PHE A 151 6.73 7.30 18.94
C PHE A 151 7.36 8.70 18.89
N GLY A 152 7.05 9.54 17.89
CA GLY A 152 7.73 10.84 17.68
C GLY A 152 6.91 12.07 18.07
N PHE A 153 5.58 12.04 17.88
CA PHE A 153 4.71 13.17 18.23
C PHE A 153 4.66 13.39 19.74
N TRP A 154 4.49 12.31 20.53
CA TRP A 154 4.49 12.38 21.99
C TRP A 154 5.84 12.84 22.54
N ASP A 155 6.94 12.36 22.00
CA ASP A 155 8.30 12.77 22.39
C ASP A 155 8.58 14.24 22.02
N LEU A 156 8.06 14.73 20.89
CA LEU A 156 8.14 16.15 20.50
C LEU A 156 7.28 17.05 21.41
N VAL A 157 6.05 16.64 21.70
CA VAL A 157 5.13 17.35 22.62
C VAL A 157 5.71 17.39 24.03
N GLU A 158 6.31 16.29 24.49
CA GLU A 158 6.97 16.21 25.80
C GLU A 158 8.23 17.08 25.87
N LYS A 159 9.03 17.13 24.80
CA LYS A 159 10.19 18.03 24.68
C LYS A 159 9.79 19.50 24.63
N LEU A 160 8.68 19.82 23.98
CA LEU A 160 8.13 21.18 23.94
C LEU A 160 7.49 21.58 25.27
N GLY A 161 6.85 20.64 25.98
CA GLY A 161 6.33 20.83 27.33
C GLY A 161 7.43 21.12 28.35
N ARG A 162 8.53 20.35 28.33
CA ARG A 162 9.69 20.56 29.22
C ARG A 162 10.42 21.87 29.01
N ARG A 163 10.36 22.47 27.82
CA ARG A 163 10.96 23.79 27.55
C ARG A 163 10.11 24.97 28.04
N ARG A 164 8.86 24.74 28.42
CA ARG A 164 7.99 25.78 29.01
C ARG A 164 8.03 25.82 30.54
N SER A 165 8.64 24.81 31.16
CA SER A 165 8.78 24.69 32.63
C SER A 165 10.15 25.11 33.16
N LEU A 166 10.99 25.71 32.31
CA LEU A 166 12.24 26.40 32.67
C LEU A 166 12.08 27.87 32.25
#